data_AF-A0A8T4NHV8-F1
#
_entry.id   AF-A0A8T4NHV8-F1
#
_cell.length_a   1.000
_cell.length_b   1.000
_cell.length_c   1.000
_cell.angle_alpha   90.00
_cell.angle_beta   90.00
_cell.angle_gamma   90.00
#
_symmetry.space_group_name_H-M   'P 1'
#
loop_
_entity.id
_entity.type
_entity.pdbx_description
1 polymer ?
#
loop_
_entity_poly.entity_id
_entity_poly.type
_entity_poly.pdbx_seq_one_letter_code
_entity_poly.pdbx_strand_id
1 'polypeptide(L)'
;MVMRRRVQRVIDGDTFKVRTRVNGSQYVRIAGVNAPEKWQFGYAAAKERLRKQVQSKVVTLQSVGRSYDRVVARVRCKRRLIR
;
A
#
# COMPACT_ATOMS: atom_id res chain seq x y z
N MET A 1 10.50 12.03 -2.55
CA MET A 1 10.05 12.01 -3.96
C MET A 1 8.57 11.61 -4.02
N VAL A 2 7.75 12.27 -4.84
CA VAL A 2 6.32 11.94 -5.03
C VAL A 2 6.14 11.30 -6.39
N MET A 3 5.44 10.17 -6.45
CA MET A 3 5.25 9.42 -7.69
C MET A 3 3.86 8.81 -7.78
N ARG A 4 3.35 8.58 -9.00
CA ARG A 4 2.04 7.96 -9.22
C ARG A 4 2.23 6.55 -9.77
N ARG A 5 1.58 5.57 -9.13
CA ARG A 5 1.66 4.16 -9.53
C ARG A 5 0.30 3.51 -9.52
N ARG A 6 0.08 2.64 -10.50
CA ARG A 6 -1.13 1.80 -10.57
C ARG A 6 -0.95 0.60 -9.65
N VAL A 7 -1.91 0.40 -8.75
CA VAL A 7 -1.95 -0.79 -7.88
C VAL A 7 -2.40 -1.98 -8.72
N GLN A 8 -1.64 -3.06 -8.67
CA GLN A 8 -1.94 -4.32 -9.33
C GLN A 8 -2.75 -5.24 -8.42
N ARG A 9 -2.33 -5.39 -7.16
CA ARG A 9 -2.94 -6.31 -6.20
C ARG A 9 -2.69 -5.85 -4.77
N VAL A 10 -3.64 -6.09 -3.86
CA VAL A 10 -3.45 -5.90 -2.42
C VAL A 10 -3.01 -7.22 -1.79
N ILE A 11 -1.92 -7.19 -1.02
CA ILE A 11 -1.34 -8.38 -0.40
C ILE A 11 -1.90 -8.53 1.02
N ASP A 12 -1.81 -7.45 1.81
CA ASP A 12 -2.24 -7.35 3.20
C ASP A 12 -3.03 -6.05 3.46
N GLY A 13 -3.52 -5.84 4.67
CA GLY A 13 -4.25 -4.62 5.04
C GLY A 13 -3.42 -3.34 4.99
N ASP A 14 -2.09 -3.42 4.96
CA ASP A 14 -1.14 -2.30 4.89
C ASP A 14 -0.21 -2.37 3.66
N THR A 15 -0.17 -3.50 2.95
CA THR A 15 0.81 -3.77 1.88
C THR A 15 0.11 -4.09 0.56
N PHE A 16 0.55 -3.44 -0.52
CA PHE A 16 0.07 -3.69 -1.88
C PHE A 16 1.19 -3.72 -2.91
N LYS A 17 0.91 -4.38 -4.02
CA LYS A 17 1.79 -4.50 -5.18
C LYS A 17 1.42 -3.46 -6.24
N VAL A 18 2.42 -2.75 -6.74
CA VAL A 18 2.28 -1.82 -7.87
C VAL A 18 2.77 -2.44 -9.17
N ARG A 19 2.21 -1.99 -10.30
CA ARG A 19 2.59 -2.48 -11.63
C ARG A 19 4.04 -2.14 -11.98
N THR A 20 4.45 -0.91 -11.74
CA THR A 20 5.82 -0.43 -12.00
C THR A 20 6.57 -0.30 -10.69
N ARG A 21 7.84 -0.74 -10.66
CA ARG A 21 8.70 -0.66 -9.47
C ARG A 21 8.84 0.78 -8.97
N VAL A 22 8.96 0.88 -7.66
CA VAL A 22 9.18 2.09 -6.88
C VAL A 22 10.44 1.85 -6.08
N ASN A 23 11.48 2.68 -6.25
CA ASN A 23 12.77 2.56 -5.55
C ASN A 23 13.30 1.11 -5.52
N GLY A 24 13.20 0.40 -6.65
CA GLY A 24 13.67 -0.98 -6.80
C GLY A 24 12.68 -2.09 -6.38
N SER A 25 11.55 -1.78 -5.72
CA SER A 25 10.57 -2.78 -5.28
C SER A 25 9.19 -2.62 -5.94
N GLN A 26 8.46 -3.72 -6.12
CA GLN A 26 7.04 -3.69 -6.50
C GLN A 26 6.10 -3.65 -5.29
N TYR A 27 6.63 -3.85 -4.09
CA TYR A 27 5.85 -3.92 -2.86
C TYR A 27 5.92 -2.60 -2.11
N VAL A 28 4.75 -2.06 -1.79
CA VAL A 28 4.61 -0.80 -1.08
C VAL A 28 3.82 -1.03 0.19
N ARG A 29 4.42 -0.64 1.32
CA ARG A 29 3.80 -0.60 2.65
C ARG A 29 3.36 0.81 2.96
N ILE A 30 2.14 0.96 3.47
CA ILE A 30 1.59 2.25 3.85
C ILE A 30 2.24 2.69 5.17
N ALA A 31 2.86 3.86 5.15
CA ALA A 31 3.48 4.44 6.34
C ALA A 31 2.42 4.74 7.41
N GLY A 32 2.67 4.29 8.64
CA GLY A 32 1.80 4.54 9.79
C GLY A 32 0.56 3.63 9.87
N VAL A 33 0.47 2.59 9.03
CA VAL A 33 -0.62 1.61 9.09
C VAL A 33 -0.08 0.29 9.62
N ASN A 34 -0.61 -0.13 10.76
CA ASN A 34 -0.42 -1.47 11.29
C ASN A 34 -1.70 -2.26 11.05
N ALA A 35 -1.70 -3.04 9.97
CA ALA A 35 -2.76 -4.00 9.76
C ALA A 35 -2.56 -5.24 10.65
N PRO A 36 -3.66 -5.88 11.10
CA PRO A 36 -3.58 -7.17 11.77
C PRO A 36 -2.84 -8.19 10.91
N GLU A 37 -2.12 -9.11 11.54
CA GLU A 37 -1.46 -10.22 10.83
C GLU A 37 -2.47 -11.24 10.31
N LYS A 38 -2.07 -12.11 9.37
CA LYS A 38 -2.96 -13.08 8.69
C LYS A 38 -3.88 -13.88 9.62
N TRP A 39 -3.41 -14.17 10.82
CA TRP A 39 -4.11 -14.99 11.83
C TRP A 39 -4.83 -14.17 12.90
N GLN A 40 -4.74 -12.84 12.83
CA GLN A 40 -5.43 -11.96 13.77
C GLN A 40 -6.83 -11.61 13.27
N PHE A 41 -7.74 -11.44 14.22
CA PHE A 41 -9.09 -10.98 13.95
C PHE A 41 -9.05 -9.64 13.20
N GLY A 42 -9.82 -9.54 12.12
CA GLY A 42 -9.88 -8.32 11.28
C GLY A 42 -8.91 -8.29 10.09
N TYR A 43 -8.02 -9.27 9.89
CA TYR A 43 -7.14 -9.34 8.71
C TYR A 43 -7.91 -9.27 7.40
N ALA A 44 -8.91 -10.15 7.23
CA ALA A 44 -9.70 -10.22 6.00
C ALA A 44 -10.44 -8.90 5.74
N ALA A 45 -11.01 -8.31 6.80
CA ALA A 45 -11.73 -7.04 6.71
C ALA A 45 -10.81 -5.87 6.32
N ALA A 46 -9.63 -5.77 6.94
CA ALA A 46 -8.63 -4.75 6.63
C ALA A 46 -8.12 -4.88 5.18
N LYS A 47 -7.81 -6.11 4.76
CA LYS A 47 -7.40 -6.42 3.40
C LYS A 47 -8.46 -6.05 2.38
N GLU A 48 -9.72 -6.41 2.61
CA GLU A 48 -10.79 -6.07 1.68
C GLU A 48 -11.08 -4.56 1.66
N ARG A 49 -11.02 -3.89 2.82
CA ARG A 49 -11.18 -2.44 2.90
C ARG A 49 -10.10 -1.73 2.08
N LEU A 50 -8.84 -2.16 2.19
CA LEU A 50 -7.75 -1.61 1.37
C LEU A 50 -7.98 -1.93 -0.10
N ARG A 51 -8.36 -3.18 -0.42
CA ARG A 51 -8.70 -3.62 -1.78
C ARG A 51 -9.72 -2.72 -2.46
N LYS A 52 -10.87 -2.46 -1.82
CA LYS A 52 -11.92 -1.57 -2.35
C LYS A 52 -11.40 -0.13 -2.57
N GLN A 53 -10.49 0.33 -1.72
CA GLN A 53 -9.95 1.68 -1.81
C GLN A 53 -8.92 1.87 -2.92
N VAL A 54 -7.99 0.92 -3.10
CA VAL A 54 -6.81 1.14 -3.95
C VAL A 54 -6.66 0.15 -5.11
N GLN A 55 -7.35 -1.01 -5.11
CA GLN A 55 -7.16 -2.00 -6.18
C GLN A 55 -7.49 -1.41 -7.55
N SER A 56 -6.62 -1.69 -8.53
CA SER A 56 -6.72 -1.23 -9.93
C SER A 56 -6.69 0.29 -10.13
N LYS A 57 -6.52 1.08 -9.06
CA LYS A 57 -6.48 2.54 -9.09
C LYS A 57 -5.05 3.06 -9.13
N VAL A 58 -4.90 4.31 -9.55
CA VAL A 58 -3.64 5.04 -9.49
C VAL A 58 -3.55 5.74 -8.13
N VAL A 59 -2.52 5.42 -7.37
CA VAL A 59 -2.22 6.04 -6.08
C VAL A 59 -0.97 6.91 -6.19
N THR A 60 -0.95 7.98 -5.42
CA THR A 60 0.20 8.85 -5.24
C THR A 60 0.99 8.36 -4.03
N LEU A 61 2.26 8.05 -4.25
CA LEU A 61 3.19 7.52 -3.28
C LEU A 61 4.25 8.57 -2.97
N GLN A 62 4.43 8.85 -1.70
CA GLN A 62 5.56 9.63 -1.20
C GLN A 62 6.43 8.69 -0.38
N SER A 63 7.55 8.25 -0.95
CA SER A 63 8.48 7.35 -0.28
C SER A 63 9.04 8.02 0.98
N VAL A 64 8.89 7.37 2.13
CA VAL A 64 9.44 7.83 3.41
C VAL A 64 10.62 6.97 3.86
N GLY A 65 10.71 5.74 3.38
CA GLY A 65 11.81 4.84 3.70
C GLY A 65 11.67 3.50 3.00
N ARG A 66 12.47 2.54 3.47
CA ARG A 66 12.46 1.16 2.99
C ARG A 66 12.48 0.24 4.21
N SER A 67 11.70 -0.83 4.15
CA SER A 67 11.67 -1.88 5.17
C SER A 67 11.83 -3.21 4.46
N TYR A 68 12.98 -3.85 4.63
CA TYR A 68 13.38 -5.06 3.90
C TYR A 68 13.23 -4.87 2.38
N ASP A 69 12.46 -5.74 1.72
CA ASP A 69 12.17 -5.66 0.29
C ASP A 69 10.99 -4.72 -0.04
N ARG A 70 10.40 -4.02 0.94
CA ARG A 70 9.21 -3.18 0.75
C ARG A 70 9.55 -1.71 0.84
N VAL A 71 8.99 -0.90 -0.05
CA VAL A 71 9.07 0.56 0.09
C VAL A 71 8.01 1.03 1.06
N VAL A 72 8.40 1.79 2.07
CA VAL A 72 7.48 2.45 2.99
C VAL A 72 7.14 3.81 2.40
N ALA A 73 5.86 4.05 2.13
CA ALA A 73 5.40 5.29 1.51
C ALA A 73 4.11 5.80 2.14
N ARG A 74 3.96 7.12 2.19
CA ARG A 74 2.66 7.75 2.44
C ARG A 74 1.84 7.64 1.16
N VAL A 75 0.66 7.05 1.27
CA VAL A 75 -0.18 6.71 0.11
C VAL A 75 -1.42 7.59 0.09
N ARG A 76 -1.64 8.28 -1.02
CA ARG A 76 -2.85 9.08 -1.27
C ARG A 76 -3.58 8.52 -2.47
N CYS A 77 -4.87 8.26 -2.32
CA CYS A 77 -5.73 7.94 -3.45
C CYS A 77 -6.66 9.13 -3.69
N LYS A 78 -6.58 9.73 -4.90
CA LYS A 78 -7.25 10.99 -5.23
C LYS A 78 -6.84 12.11 -4.26
N ARG A 79 -7.69 12.42 -3.27
CA ARG A 79 -7.47 13.42 -2.19
C ARG A 79 -7.45 12.83 -0.79
N ARG A 80 -7.74 11.53 -0.62
CA ARG A 80 -7.75 10.87 0.69
C ARG A 80 -6.40 10.23 0.99
N LEU A 81 -5.88 10.53 2.18
CA LEU A 81 -4.76 9.80 2.75
C LEU A 81 -5.27 8.40 3.15
N ILE A 82 -4.59 7.36 2.70
CA ILE A 82 -4.88 5.99 3.11
C ILE A 82 -4.15 5.76 4.43
N ARG A 83 -4.91 5.43 5.47
CA ARG A 83 -4.46 5.08 6.82
C ARG A 83 -5.36 3.99 7.38
#